data_AF-A0A7Y0XEH9-F1
#
_entry.id   AF-A0A7Y0XEH9-F1
#
_cell.length_a   1.000
_cell.length_b   1.000
_cell.length_c   1.000
_cell.angle_alpha   90.00
_cell.angle_beta   90.00
_cell.angle_gamma   90.00
#
_symmetry.space_group_name_H-M   'P 1'
#
loop_
_entity.id
_entity.type
_entity.pdbx_description
1 polymer ?
#
loop_
_entity_poly.entity_id
_entity_poly.type
_entity_poly.pdbx_seq_one_letter_code
_entity_poly.pdbx_strand_id
1 'polypeptide(L)'
;GRDISISQPVKIGGKGRVSIGDGVCLGYDTSPQLRLSEVYIEARGEESTIEIGRNVMINNGSAVIADKSSIHIGDETLIGPGFMCLGSNFHPLSPDKRKTSDYKCKPIIIGRNVFIGANVTILQGVEIGDNSVIGAG
;
A
#
# COMPACT_ATOMS: atom_id res chain seq x y z
N GLY A 1 -7.89 -13.23 4.49
CA GLY A 1 -8.79 -14.26 3.98
C GLY A 1 -8.12 -15.61 4.06
N ARG A 2 -8.48 -16.50 3.14
CA ARG A 2 -7.86 -17.82 2.92
C ARG A 2 -6.77 -17.73 1.84
N ASP A 3 -5.94 -18.76 1.76
CA ASP A 3 -4.96 -18.93 0.68
C ASP A 3 -4.00 -17.75 0.48
N ILE A 4 -3.61 -17.11 1.58
CA ILE A 4 -2.60 -16.03 1.56
C ILE A 4 -1.22 -16.65 1.39
N SER A 5 -0.49 -16.23 0.36
CA SER A 5 0.90 -16.62 0.14
C SER A 5 1.86 -15.55 0.67
N ILE A 6 2.92 -15.99 1.35
CA ILE A 6 3.96 -15.11 1.90
C ILE A 6 5.33 -15.64 1.47
N SER A 7 6.03 -14.89 0.63
CA SER A 7 7.34 -15.27 0.08
C SER A 7 8.50 -14.52 0.75
N GLN A 8 8.24 -13.49 1.55
CA GLN A 8 9.26 -12.69 2.25
C GLN A 8 8.76 -12.27 3.64
N PRO A 9 9.59 -11.63 4.49
CA PRO A 9 9.11 -11.01 5.72
C PRO A 9 7.95 -10.03 5.46
N VAL A 10 6.89 -10.13 6.25
CA VAL A 10 5.73 -9.25 6.18
C VAL A 10 5.50 -8.64 7.55
N LYS A 11 5.37 -7.32 7.61
CA LYS A 11 4.98 -6.59 8.80
C LYS A 11 3.62 -5.96 8.58
N ILE A 12 2.66 -6.33 9.43
CA ILE A 12 1.32 -5.75 9.47
C ILE A 12 1.11 -5.15 10.86
N GLY A 13 0.72 -3.89 10.97
CA GLY A 13 0.52 -3.25 12.27
C GLY A 13 -0.22 -1.92 12.25
N GLY A 14 -0.06 -1.18 13.35
CA GLY A 14 -0.75 0.08 13.63
C GLY A 14 -1.96 -0.09 14.56
N LYS A 15 -2.62 1.02 14.91
CA LYS A 15 -3.80 1.03 15.80
C LYS A 15 -5.12 0.84 15.05
N GLY A 16 -5.11 1.08 13.74
CA GLY A 16 -6.26 0.96 12.86
C GLY A 16 -6.47 -0.47 12.38
N ARG A 17 -7.29 -0.60 11.32
CA ARG A 17 -7.69 -1.90 10.79
C ARG A 17 -7.03 -2.20 9.45
N VAL A 18 -6.44 -3.39 9.33
CA VAL A 18 -5.99 -3.95 8.06
C VAL A 18 -6.88 -5.16 7.73
N SER A 19 -7.43 -5.19 6.52
CA SER A 19 -8.24 -6.30 5.99
C SER A 19 -7.62 -6.81 4.70
N ILE A 20 -7.39 -8.11 4.64
CA ILE A 20 -6.71 -8.78 3.52
C ILE A 20 -7.67 -9.83 2.94
N GLY A 21 -7.92 -9.77 1.63
CA GLY A 21 -8.77 -10.69 0.90
C GLY A 21 -8.25 -12.13 0.82
N ASP A 22 -9.01 -12.98 0.14
CA ASP A 22 -8.59 -14.34 -0.22
C ASP A 22 -7.57 -14.29 -1.36
N GLY A 23 -6.61 -15.23 -1.38
CA GLY A 23 -5.66 -15.39 -2.49
C GLY A 23 -4.60 -14.28 -2.61
N VAL A 24 -4.45 -13.41 -1.61
CA VAL A 24 -3.44 -12.34 -1.64
C VAL A 24 -2.03 -12.93 -1.55
N CYS A 25 -1.14 -12.43 -2.41
CA CYS A 25 0.27 -12.78 -2.43
C CYS A 25 1.12 -11.62 -1.90
N LEU A 26 1.90 -11.87 -0.85
CA LEU A 26 2.82 -10.92 -0.24
C LEU A 26 4.26 -11.37 -0.50
N GLY A 27 4.82 -10.83 -1.57
CA GLY A 27 6.13 -11.17 -2.12
C GLY A 27 6.11 -12.14 -3.29
N TYR A 28 7.27 -12.25 -3.94
CA TYR A 28 7.45 -13.11 -5.11
C TYR A 28 8.89 -13.64 -5.21
N ASP A 29 9.03 -14.96 -5.33
CA ASP A 29 10.30 -15.69 -5.16
C ASP A 29 11.37 -15.38 -6.23
N THR A 30 10.97 -14.97 -7.43
CA THR A 30 11.90 -14.66 -8.53
C THR A 30 12.07 -13.17 -8.76
N SER A 31 11.44 -12.33 -7.93
CA SER A 31 11.49 -10.87 -8.05
C SER A 31 12.64 -10.27 -7.24
N PRO A 32 13.21 -9.12 -7.66
CA PRO A 32 14.23 -8.40 -6.90
C PRO A 32 13.82 -8.11 -5.44
N GLN A 33 14.78 -7.77 -4.58
CA GLN A 33 14.57 -7.40 -3.16
C GLN A 33 14.09 -8.53 -2.24
N LEU A 34 13.88 -9.74 -2.75
CA LEU A 34 13.56 -10.91 -1.93
C LEU A 34 14.65 -11.14 -0.87
N ARG A 35 14.26 -11.33 0.39
CA ARG A 35 15.15 -11.50 1.57
C ARG A 35 16.05 -10.31 1.91
N LEU A 36 15.96 -9.20 1.16
CA LEU A 36 16.64 -7.94 1.43
C LEU A 36 15.68 -6.84 1.92
N SER A 37 14.39 -7.15 1.93
CA SER A 37 13.31 -6.22 2.24
C SER A 37 12.15 -6.94 2.92
N GLU A 38 11.14 -6.17 3.29
CA GLU A 38 9.86 -6.66 3.81
C GLU A 38 8.70 -6.03 3.02
N VAL A 39 7.54 -6.68 3.06
CA VAL A 39 6.27 -5.99 2.75
C VAL A 39 5.75 -5.36 4.03
N TYR A 40 5.58 -4.05 4.01
CA TYR A 40 5.21 -3.24 5.17
C TYR A 40 3.79 -2.67 5.02
N ILE A 41 2.85 -3.11 5.84
CA ILE A 41 1.46 -2.65 5.81
C ILE A 41 1.10 -2.08 7.18
N GLU A 42 0.73 -0.81 7.25
CA GLU A 42 0.49 -0.16 8.53
C GLU A 42 -0.70 0.79 8.49
N ALA A 43 -1.74 0.50 9.28
CA ALA A 43 -2.86 1.41 9.55
C ALA A 43 -2.62 2.11 10.90
N ARG A 44 -1.94 3.26 10.89
CA ARG A 44 -1.38 3.89 12.09
C ARG A 44 -2.41 4.43 13.09
N GLY A 45 -3.37 5.24 12.62
CA GLY A 45 -4.41 5.83 13.46
C GLY A 45 -5.57 4.86 13.69
N GLU A 46 -6.31 5.03 14.79
CA GLU A 46 -7.47 4.18 15.13
C GLU A 46 -8.57 4.23 14.07
N GLU A 47 -8.70 5.38 13.41
CA GLU A 47 -9.61 5.64 12.29
C GLU A 47 -9.05 5.15 10.94
N SER A 48 -7.80 4.69 10.89
CA SER A 48 -7.15 4.30 9.63
C SER A 48 -7.60 2.93 9.20
N THR A 49 -7.84 2.78 7.89
CA THR A 49 -8.15 1.48 7.29
C THR A 49 -7.29 1.19 6.08
N ILE A 50 -6.85 -0.07 5.96
CA ILE A 50 -6.27 -0.60 4.73
C ILE A 50 -7.10 -1.81 4.33
N GLU A 51 -7.66 -1.78 3.12
CA GLU A 51 -8.46 -2.85 2.56
C GLU A 51 -7.78 -3.34 1.28
N ILE A 52 -7.30 -4.57 1.32
CA ILE A 52 -6.70 -5.26 0.17
C ILE A 52 -7.71 -6.30 -0.30
N GLY A 53 -8.13 -6.18 -1.55
CA GLY A 53 -9.06 -7.07 -2.22
C GLY A 53 -8.54 -8.50 -2.41
N ARG A 54 -9.30 -9.28 -3.14
CA ARG A 54 -8.97 -10.68 -3.45
C ARG A 54 -7.92 -10.77 -4.57
N ASN A 55 -7.09 -11.80 -4.51
CA ASN A 55 -6.09 -12.12 -5.54
C ASN A 55 -5.15 -10.96 -5.89
N VAL A 56 -4.93 -10.04 -4.95
CA VAL A 56 -3.96 -8.95 -5.11
C VAL A 56 -2.55 -9.52 -4.91
N MET A 57 -1.63 -9.14 -5.78
CA MET A 57 -0.21 -9.44 -5.61
C MET A 57 0.55 -8.18 -5.26
N ILE A 58 1.12 -8.12 -4.04
CA ILE A 58 2.04 -7.07 -3.61
C ILE A 58 3.45 -7.66 -3.60
N ASN A 59 4.29 -7.18 -4.50
CA ASN A 59 5.64 -7.70 -4.68
C ASN A 59 6.62 -7.08 -3.66
N ASN A 60 7.88 -7.50 -3.73
CA ASN A 60 8.91 -7.30 -2.72
C ASN A 60 9.25 -5.84 -2.44
N GLY A 61 9.61 -5.56 -1.19
CA GLY A 61 10.02 -4.23 -0.74
C GLY A 61 8.94 -3.15 -0.87
N SER A 62 7.67 -3.54 -0.80
CA SER A 62 6.55 -2.60 -0.92
C SER A 62 6.04 -2.14 0.44
N ALA A 63 5.58 -0.89 0.51
CA ALA A 63 4.94 -0.34 1.70
C ALA A 63 3.56 0.26 1.41
N VAL A 64 2.59 -0.02 2.27
CA VAL A 64 1.23 0.55 2.25
C VAL A 64 0.93 1.13 3.63
N ILE A 65 0.87 2.45 3.72
CA ILE A 65 0.76 3.15 5.01
C ILE A 65 -0.44 4.08 5.00
N ALA A 66 -1.47 3.69 5.74
CA ALA A 66 -2.58 4.54 6.10
C ALA A 66 -2.32 5.14 7.47
N ASP A 67 -2.60 6.42 7.61
CA ASP A 67 -2.61 7.16 8.86
C ASP A 67 -3.80 8.10 8.76
N LYS A 68 -4.60 8.35 9.79
CA LYS A 68 -5.80 9.22 9.75
C LYS A 68 -6.66 9.21 8.46
N SER A 69 -6.70 8.09 7.72
CA SER A 69 -7.29 7.97 6.38
C SER A 69 -7.41 6.51 5.96
N SER A 70 -8.00 6.24 4.78
CA SER A 70 -8.17 4.91 4.22
C SER A 70 -7.35 4.68 2.96
N ILE A 71 -6.92 3.42 2.75
CA ILE A 71 -6.35 2.95 1.49
C ILE A 71 -7.16 1.72 1.05
N HIS A 72 -7.66 1.76 -0.19
CA HIS A 72 -8.35 0.64 -0.82
C HIS A 72 -7.57 0.15 -2.04
N ILE A 73 -7.33 -1.16 -2.13
CA ILE A 73 -6.73 -1.84 -3.29
C ILE A 73 -7.72 -2.88 -3.79
N GLY A 74 -8.26 -2.67 -4.98
CA GLY A 74 -9.28 -3.54 -5.57
C GLY A 74 -8.76 -4.91 -6.00
N ASP A 75 -9.70 -5.85 -6.13
CA ASP A 75 -9.47 -7.24 -6.52
C ASP A 75 -8.59 -7.37 -7.81
N GLU A 76 -7.83 -8.45 -7.91
CA GLU A 76 -6.99 -8.81 -9.07
C GLU A 76 -5.88 -7.81 -9.42
N THR A 77 -5.58 -6.85 -8.54
CA THR A 77 -4.55 -5.84 -8.77
C THR A 77 -3.14 -6.43 -8.63
N LEU A 78 -2.27 -6.13 -9.59
CA LEU A 78 -0.88 -6.59 -9.63
C LEU A 78 0.07 -5.42 -9.37
N ILE A 79 0.93 -5.55 -8.37
CA ILE A 79 1.84 -4.49 -7.92
C ILE A 79 3.29 -4.97 -8.01
N GLY A 80 4.11 -4.22 -8.76
CA GLY A 80 5.55 -4.46 -8.91
C GLY A 80 6.36 -4.20 -7.65
N PRO A 81 7.64 -4.64 -7.61
CA PRO A 81 8.48 -4.48 -6.42
C PRO A 81 8.81 -3.02 -6.15
N GLY A 82 9.05 -2.66 -4.90
CA GLY A 82 9.39 -1.31 -4.46
C GLY A 82 8.21 -0.33 -4.44
N PHE A 83 6.98 -0.81 -4.45
CA PHE A 83 5.79 0.04 -4.46
C PHE A 83 5.61 0.79 -3.13
N MET A 84 5.26 2.07 -3.19
CA MET A 84 5.00 2.91 -2.02
C MET A 84 3.60 3.51 -2.12
N CYS A 85 2.73 3.25 -1.15
CA CYS A 85 1.40 3.86 -1.05
C CYS A 85 1.26 4.60 0.29
N LEU A 86 1.17 5.93 0.23
CA LEU A 86 1.30 6.79 1.40
C LEU A 86 0.07 7.70 1.55
N GLY A 87 -0.80 7.38 2.52
CA GLY A 87 -2.03 8.12 2.81
C GLY A 87 -1.85 9.50 3.46
N SER A 88 -0.60 9.92 3.68
CA SER A 88 -0.27 11.24 4.23
C SER A 88 1.09 11.76 3.74
N ASN A 89 1.36 13.04 4.00
CA ASN A 89 2.70 13.62 3.81
C ASN A 89 3.62 13.41 5.03
N PHE A 90 3.10 12.86 6.14
CA PHE A 90 3.73 12.73 7.47
C PHE A 90 4.20 14.03 8.14
N HIS A 91 4.30 15.12 7.38
CA HIS A 91 4.73 16.43 7.81
C HIS A 91 3.94 17.53 7.08
N PRO A 92 3.67 18.67 7.74
CA PRO A 92 3.08 19.82 7.08
C PRO A 92 4.01 20.39 6.00
N LEU A 93 3.42 20.91 4.93
CA LEU A 93 4.18 21.51 3.83
C LEU A 93 4.75 22.88 4.20
N SER A 94 4.03 23.64 5.02
CA SER A 94 4.47 24.95 5.51
C SER A 94 5.79 24.81 6.28
N PRO A 95 6.86 25.55 5.90
CA PRO A 95 8.19 25.38 6.48
C PRO A 95 8.24 25.54 8.00
N ASP A 96 7.50 26.50 8.54
CA ASP A 96 7.37 26.82 9.96
C ASP A 96 6.68 25.70 10.77
N LYS A 97 5.85 24.89 10.11
CA LYS A 97 5.11 23.80 10.75
C LYS A 97 5.67 22.41 10.48
N ARG A 98 6.71 22.25 9.64
CA ARG A 98 7.16 20.94 9.13
C ARG A 98 7.48 19.89 10.20
N LYS A 99 7.87 20.33 11.40
CA LYS A 99 8.18 19.44 12.54
C LYS A 99 6.97 19.11 13.43
N THR A 100 5.78 19.63 13.12
CA THR A 100 4.55 19.32 13.85
C THR A 100 3.81 18.15 13.21
N SER A 101 2.79 17.64 13.90
CA SER A 101 1.90 16.58 13.39
C SER A 101 0.64 17.11 12.69
N ASP A 102 0.60 18.42 12.36
CA ASP A 102 -0.53 19.12 11.74
C ASP A 102 -0.58 18.93 10.21
N TYR A 103 -0.53 17.67 9.76
CA TYR A 103 -0.56 17.31 8.34
C TYR A 103 -1.90 16.69 7.95
N LYS A 104 -2.23 16.89 6.67
CA LYS A 104 -3.43 16.33 6.04
C LYS A 104 -3.16 14.89 5.60
N CYS A 105 -4.22 14.10 5.68
CA CYS A 105 -4.34 12.77 5.10
C CYS A 105 -5.53 12.78 4.14
N LYS A 106 -5.46 12.03 3.05
CA LYS A 106 -6.56 11.85 2.12
C LYS A 106 -6.64 10.39 1.69
N PRO A 107 -7.85 9.83 1.53
CA PRO A 107 -8.02 8.47 1.05
C PRO A 107 -7.28 8.20 -0.26
N ILE A 108 -6.85 6.96 -0.46
CA ILE A 108 -6.32 6.47 -1.73
C ILE A 108 -7.21 5.33 -2.20
N ILE A 109 -7.61 5.37 -3.47
CA ILE A 109 -8.46 4.35 -4.08
C ILE A 109 -7.73 3.79 -5.31
N ILE A 110 -7.37 2.51 -5.25
CA ILE A 110 -6.86 1.75 -6.39
C ILE A 110 -7.97 0.78 -6.79
N GLY A 111 -8.47 0.91 -8.02
CA GLY A 111 -9.55 0.09 -8.58
C GLY A 111 -9.17 -1.37 -8.75
N ARG A 112 -10.05 -2.14 -9.41
CA ARG A 112 -9.83 -3.56 -9.69
C ARG A 112 -8.92 -3.77 -10.91
N ASN A 113 -8.20 -4.89 -10.94
CA ASN A 113 -7.38 -5.31 -12.08
C ASN A 113 -6.43 -4.20 -12.56
N VAL A 114 -5.85 -3.44 -11.63
CA VAL A 114 -4.85 -2.42 -11.97
C VAL A 114 -3.49 -3.11 -12.07
N PHE A 115 -2.69 -2.75 -13.08
CA PHE A 115 -1.29 -3.15 -13.14
C PHE A 115 -0.39 -1.97 -12.75
N ILE A 116 0.31 -2.09 -11.63
CA ILE A 116 1.24 -1.09 -11.11
C ILE A 116 2.67 -1.59 -11.31
N GLY A 117 3.46 -0.84 -12.07
CA GLY A 117 4.86 -1.15 -12.33
C GLY A 117 5.78 -1.08 -11.10
N ALA A 118 7.04 -1.44 -11.29
CA ALA A 118 8.05 -1.36 -10.23
C ALA A 118 8.30 0.09 -9.77
N ASN A 119 8.62 0.25 -8.49
CA ASN A 119 9.00 1.51 -7.82
C ASN A 119 7.96 2.64 -7.85
N VAL A 120 6.72 2.37 -8.27
CA VAL A 120 5.66 3.38 -8.29
C VAL A 120 5.36 3.89 -6.88
N THR A 121 5.26 5.21 -6.75
CA THR A 121 4.77 5.87 -5.52
C THR A 121 3.40 6.50 -5.73
N ILE A 122 2.41 6.08 -4.94
CA ILE A 122 1.06 6.65 -4.87
C ILE A 122 0.91 7.45 -3.58
N LEU A 123 0.49 8.70 -3.70
CA LEU A 123 0.32 9.62 -2.57
C LEU A 123 -1.16 9.86 -2.27
N GLN A 124 -1.40 10.41 -1.07
CA GLN A 124 -2.72 10.74 -0.56
C GLN A 124 -3.62 11.45 -1.59
N GLY A 125 -4.89 11.00 -1.68
CA GLY A 125 -5.89 11.60 -2.57
C GLY A 125 -5.84 11.15 -4.02
N VAL A 126 -4.98 10.20 -4.38
CA VAL A 126 -4.98 9.58 -5.71
C VAL A 126 -6.12 8.56 -5.82
N GLU A 127 -6.82 8.61 -6.94
CA GLU A 127 -7.80 7.60 -7.36
C GLU A 127 -7.38 7.02 -8.72
N ILE A 128 -7.28 5.70 -8.80
CA ILE A 128 -6.94 4.95 -10.02
C ILE A 128 -8.14 4.11 -10.41
N GLY A 129 -8.62 4.30 -11.64
CA GLY A 129 -9.76 3.56 -12.17
C GLY A 129 -9.44 2.10 -12.49
N ASP A 130 -10.49 1.28 -12.56
CA ASP A 130 -10.42 -0.13 -12.94
C ASP A 130 -9.67 -0.37 -14.27
N ASN A 131 -8.92 -1.47 -14.36
CA ASN A 131 -8.18 -1.89 -15.56
C ASN A 131 -7.06 -0.93 -16.04
N SER A 132 -6.65 0.02 -15.19
CA SER A 132 -5.58 0.94 -15.51
C SER A 132 -4.21 0.27 -15.49
N VAL A 133 -3.25 0.84 -16.23
CA VAL A 133 -1.83 0.47 -16.16
C VAL A 133 -1.04 1.70 -15.74
N ILE A 134 -0.24 1.57 -14.68
CA ILE A 134 0.70 2.58 -14.21
C ILE A 134 2.10 2.09 -14.54
N GLY A 135 2.79 2.81 -15.42
CA GLY A 135 4.19 2.51 -15.77
C GLY A 135 5.11 2.62 -14.55
N ALA A 136 6.23 1.92 -14.59
CA ALA A 136 7.25 1.99 -13.55
C ALA A 136 7.84 3.42 -13.42
N GLY A 137 8.22 3.82 -12.21
CA GLY A 137 8.80 5.15 -11.93
C GLY A 137 8.93 5.48 -10.46
#